data_AF-A0A127T279-F1
#
_entry.id   AF-A0A127T279-F1
#
_cell.length_a   1.000
_cell.length_b   1.000
_cell.length_c   1.000
_cell.angle_alpha   90.00
_cell.angle_beta   90.00
_cell.angle_gamma   90.00
#
_symmetry.space_group_name_H-M   'P 1'
#
loop_
_entity.id
_entity.type
_entity.pdbx_description
1 polymer ?
#
loop_
_entity_poly.entity_id
_entity_poly.type
_entity_poly.pdbx_seq_one_letter_code
_entity_poly.pdbx_strand_id
1 'polypeptide(L)'
;MAPVFSVLFSILLATQAQAAGATENLIIAAAQQAEIELDARVGLAIHDTGSGTRWQYNADERFPMTSTFKVLACGALLARQDVGDEDLSRQVPIS
;
A
#
# COMPACT_ATOMS: atom_id res chain seq x y z
N MET A 1 3.48 39.11 23.87
CA MET A 1 3.96 38.62 22.55
C MET A 1 3.89 37.09 22.39
N ALA A 2 3.85 36.28 23.45
CA ALA A 2 3.70 34.82 23.38
C ALA A 2 2.36 34.26 22.81
N PRO A 3 1.17 34.86 23.02
CA PRO A 3 -0.09 34.21 22.63
C PRO A 3 -0.34 34.23 21.12
N VAL A 4 0.12 35.27 20.41
CA VAL A 4 -0.05 35.39 18.95
C VAL A 4 0.76 34.34 18.20
N PHE A 5 1.98 34.04 18.68
CA PHE A 5 2.83 33.00 18.11
C PHE A 5 2.25 31.60 18.32
N SER A 6 1.65 31.36 19.50
CA SER A 6 0.99 30.09 19.82
C SER A 6 -0.27 29.87 18.97
N VAL A 7 -1.04 30.93 18.68
CA VAL A 7 -2.23 30.86 17.82
C VAL A 7 -1.84 30.63 16.36
N LEU A 8 -0.85 31.37 15.83
CA LEU A 8 -0.33 31.17 14.47
C LEU A 8 0.24 29.76 14.26
N PHE A 9 0.97 29.24 15.25
CA PHE A 9 1.50 27.88 15.23
C PHE A 9 0.39 26.82 15.26
N SER A 10 -0.67 27.04 16.05
CA SER A 10 -1.83 26.15 16.12
C SER A 10 -2.63 26.15 14.81
N ILE A 11 -2.79 27.30 14.17
CA ILE A 11 -3.43 27.41 12.85
C ILE A 11 -2.60 26.67 11.79
N LEU A 12 -1.27 26.83 11.81
CA LEU A 12 -0.38 26.13 10.88
C LEU A 12 -0.48 24.60 11.04
N LEU A 13 -0.46 24.08 12.27
CA LEU A 13 -0.62 22.64 12.53
C LEU A 13 -1.98 22.11 12.05
N ALA A 14 -3.06 22.84 12.29
CA ALA A 14 -4.41 22.46 11.84
C ALA A 14 -4.50 22.38 10.30
N THR A 15 -3.87 23.32 9.57
CA THR A 15 -3.87 23.28 8.10
C THR A 15 -3.10 22.08 7.52
N GLN A 16 -2.00 21.69 8.15
CA GLN A 16 -1.20 20.52 7.72
C GLN A 16 -1.97 19.20 7.93
N ALA A 17 -2.65 19.06 9.07
CA ALA A 17 -3.49 17.90 9.36
C ALA A 17 -4.66 17.79 8.36
N GLN A 18 -5.28 18.92 8.00
CA GLN A 18 -6.40 18.93 7.06
C GLN A 18 -5.99 18.56 5.63
N ALA A 19 -4.81 18.99 5.17
CA ALA A 19 -4.27 18.65 3.85
C ALA A 19 -3.96 17.15 3.73
N ALA A 20 -3.37 16.55 4.78
CA ALA A 20 -3.13 15.10 4.82
C ALA A 20 -4.43 14.29 4.74
N GLY A 21 -5.46 14.70 5.50
CA GLY A 21 -6.78 14.07 5.45
C GLY A 21 -7.51 14.25 4.11
N ALA A 22 -7.25 15.35 3.39
CA ALA A 22 -7.85 15.57 2.07
C ALA A 22 -7.36 14.54 1.03
N THR A 23 -6.06 14.22 1.02
CA THR A 23 -5.50 13.20 0.13
C THR A 23 -6.01 11.79 0.46
N GLU A 24 -6.12 11.45 1.75
CA GLU A 24 -6.68 10.17 2.19
C GLU A 24 -8.12 9.98 1.70
N ASN A 25 -8.95 11.01 1.83
CA ASN A 25 -10.34 10.99 1.36
C ASN A 25 -10.45 10.76 -0.17
N LEU A 26 -9.54 11.30 -0.98
CA LEU A 26 -9.57 11.11 -2.44
C LEU A 26 -9.23 9.67 -2.85
N ILE A 27 -8.25 9.05 -2.19
CA ILE A 27 -7.85 7.66 -2.47
C ILE A 27 -8.97 6.69 -2.07
N ILE A 28 -9.60 6.90 -0.91
CA ILE A 28 -10.76 6.10 -0.48
C ILE A 28 -11.94 6.28 -1.43
N ALA A 29 -12.24 7.52 -1.84
CA ALA A 29 -13.31 7.80 -2.79
C ALA A 29 -13.06 7.11 -4.15
N ALA A 30 -11.81 7.06 -4.61
CA ALA A 30 -11.47 6.32 -5.83
C ALA A 30 -11.70 4.80 -5.69
N ALA A 31 -11.38 4.22 -4.53
CA ALA A 31 -11.67 2.80 -4.26
C ALA A 31 -13.17 2.51 -4.25
N GLN A 32 -13.97 3.36 -3.60
CA GLN A 32 -15.44 3.27 -3.59
C GLN A 32 -16.03 3.40 -5.00
N GLN A 33 -15.53 4.35 -5.77
CA GLN A 33 -15.96 4.54 -7.16
C GLN A 33 -15.66 3.30 -8.01
N ALA A 34 -14.49 2.68 -7.82
CA ALA A 34 -14.12 1.43 -8.51
C ALA A 34 -15.04 0.26 -8.14
N GLU A 35 -15.48 0.15 -6.87
CA GLU A 35 -16.48 -0.88 -6.48
C GLU A 35 -17.79 -0.72 -7.25
N ILE A 36 -18.27 0.52 -7.38
CA ILE A 36 -19.51 0.84 -8.11
C ILE A 36 -19.36 0.52 -9.60
N GLU A 37 -18.25 0.95 -10.22
CA GLU A 37 -18.01 0.76 -11.65
C GLU A 37 -17.84 -0.71 -12.04
N LEU A 38 -17.23 -1.50 -11.17
CA LEU A 38 -16.93 -2.91 -11.42
C LEU A 38 -18.03 -3.86 -10.94
N ASP A 39 -19.02 -3.38 -10.17
CA ASP A 39 -19.96 -4.21 -9.40
C ASP A 39 -19.23 -5.33 -8.63
N ALA A 40 -18.17 -4.93 -7.94
CA ALA A 40 -17.23 -5.85 -7.29
C ALA A 40 -16.74 -5.30 -5.95
N ARG A 41 -16.17 -6.19 -5.14
CA ARG A 41 -15.45 -5.81 -3.92
C ARG A 41 -14.03 -5.37 -4.27
N VAL A 42 -13.60 -4.23 -3.73
CA VAL A 42 -12.25 -3.70 -3.90
C VAL A 42 -11.53 -3.65 -2.56
N GLY A 43 -10.30 -4.14 -2.54
CA GLY A 43 -9.34 -3.95 -1.45
C GLY A 43 -8.16 -3.13 -1.96
N LEU A 44 -7.73 -2.13 -1.18
CA LEU A 44 -6.63 -1.24 -1.49
C LEU A 44 -5.69 -1.11 -0.29
N ALA A 45 -4.40 -1.28 -0.53
CA ALA A 45 -3.35 -0.96 0.41
C ALA A 45 -2.18 -0.29 -0.34
N ILE A 46 -1.95 0.99 -0.07
CA ILE A 46 -0.85 1.77 -0.64
C ILE A 46 0.11 2.12 0.49
N HIS A 47 1.40 1.93 0.25
CA HIS A 47 2.47 2.31 1.16
C HIS A 47 3.48 3.18 0.40
N ASP A 48 3.56 4.46 0.75
CA ASP A 48 4.64 5.33 0.29
C ASP A 48 5.89 5.03 1.11
N THR A 49 6.89 4.42 0.49
CA THR A 49 8.13 3.99 1.15
C THR A 49 9.08 5.15 1.47
N GLY A 50 8.85 6.35 0.89
CA GLY A 50 9.63 7.54 1.20
C GLY A 50 9.14 8.24 2.47
N SER A 51 7.81 8.44 2.59
CA SER A 51 7.22 9.12 3.75
C SER A 51 6.73 8.18 4.86
N GLY A 52 6.52 6.90 4.54
CA GLY A 52 5.87 5.92 5.41
C GLY A 52 4.34 6.05 5.46
N THR A 53 3.77 6.99 4.71
CA THR A 53 2.31 7.21 4.64
C THR A 53 1.62 5.98 4.05
N ARG A 54 0.46 5.63 4.61
CA ARG A 54 -0.34 4.49 4.18
C ARG A 54 -1.76 4.93 3.90
N TRP A 55 -2.35 4.36 2.85
CA TRP A 55 -3.77 4.49 2.53
C TRP A 55 -4.37 3.10 2.38
N GLN A 56 -5.50 2.88 3.04
CA GLN A 56 -6.11 1.55 3.15
C GLN A 56 -7.63 1.64 2.97
N TYR A 57 -8.19 0.68 2.22
CA TYR A 57 -9.63 0.50 2.05
C TYR A 57 -9.90 -1.01 1.95
N ASN A 58 -10.72 -1.57 2.85
CA ASN A 58 -10.93 -3.03 2.99
C ASN A 58 -9.63 -3.86 3.02
N ALA A 59 -8.53 -3.27 3.51
CA ALA A 59 -7.17 -3.83 3.34
C ALA A 59 -6.92 -5.12 4.13
N ASP A 60 -7.66 -5.34 5.22
CA ASP A 60 -7.52 -6.53 6.07
C ASP A 60 -8.46 -7.68 5.66
N GLU A 61 -9.29 -7.47 4.63
CA GLU A 61 -10.14 -8.52 4.08
C GLU A 61 -9.33 -9.50 3.21
N ARG A 62 -9.86 -10.73 3.07
CA ARG A 62 -9.23 -11.75 2.22
C ARG A 62 -9.74 -11.65 0.78
N PHE A 63 -8.80 -11.62 -0.15
CA PHE A 63 -9.04 -11.67 -1.60
C PHE A 63 -8.28 -12.85 -2.23
N PRO A 64 -8.80 -13.48 -3.30
CA PRO A 64 -8.08 -14.51 -4.03
C PRO A 64 -6.83 -13.90 -4.69
N MET A 65 -5.67 -14.51 -4.45
CA MET A 65 -4.41 -14.01 -5.02
C MET A 65 -4.32 -14.23 -6.54
N THR A 66 -5.01 -15.22 -7.09
CA THR A 66 -4.88 -15.61 -8.50
C THR A 66 -3.41 -15.80 -8.89
N SER A 67 -2.88 -15.09 -9.89
CA SER A 67 -1.46 -15.13 -10.26
C SER A 67 -0.55 -14.19 -9.45
N THR A 68 -1.07 -13.33 -8.55
CA THR A 68 -0.23 -12.41 -7.76
C THR A 68 0.64 -13.14 -6.73
N PHE A 69 0.26 -14.37 -6.33
CA PHE A 69 1.11 -15.23 -5.49
C PHE A 69 2.49 -15.51 -6.08
N LYS A 70 2.64 -15.42 -7.40
CA LYS A 70 3.92 -15.69 -8.08
C LYS A 70 5.03 -14.74 -7.61
N VAL A 71 4.69 -13.51 -7.21
CA VAL A 71 5.66 -12.58 -6.60
C VAL A 71 6.27 -13.19 -5.34
N LEU A 72 5.44 -13.71 -4.44
CA LEU A 72 5.90 -14.36 -3.21
C LEU A 72 6.63 -15.69 -3.51
N ALA A 73 6.13 -16.49 -4.46
CA ALA A 73 6.77 -17.75 -4.84
C ALA A 73 8.17 -17.54 -5.44
N CYS A 74 8.32 -16.57 -6.35
CA CYS A 74 9.63 -16.19 -6.89
C CYS A 74 10.53 -15.58 -5.81
N GLY A 75 9.99 -14.76 -4.91
CA GLY A 75 10.74 -14.24 -3.76
C GLY A 75 11.29 -15.36 -2.87
N ALA A 76 10.47 -16.38 -2.58
CA ALA A 76 10.91 -17.56 -1.84
C ALA A 76 11.98 -18.38 -2.59
N LEU A 77 11.87 -18.50 -3.92
CA LEU A 77 12.89 -19.14 -4.75
C LEU A 77 14.23 -18.40 -4.69
N LEU A 78 14.21 -17.06 -4.81
CA LEU A 78 15.40 -16.22 -4.72
C LEU A 78 16.04 -16.31 -3.32
N ALA A 79 15.23 -16.28 -2.26
CA ALA A 79 15.72 -16.43 -0.89
C ALA A 79 16.42 -17.78 -0.65
N ARG A 80 15.98 -18.85 -1.33
CA ARG A 80 16.67 -20.15 -1.29
C ARG A 80 18.02 -20.11 -2.00
N GLN A 81 18.12 -19.42 -3.14
CA GLN A 81 19.41 -19.20 -3.80
C GLN A 81 20.37 -18.38 -2.91
N ASP A 82 19.87 -17.34 -2.23
CA ASP A 82 20.71 -16.50 -1.35
C ASP A 82 21.39 -17.30 -0.22
N VAL A 83 20.76 -18.39 0.25
CA VAL A 83 21.32 -19.29 1.28
C VAL A 83 22.01 -20.53 0.69
N GLY A 84 22.08 -20.67 -0.64
CA GLY A 84 22.73 -21.79 -1.33
C GLY A 84 21.87 -23.05 -1.50
N ASP A 85 20.57 -22.98 -1.22
CA ASP A 85 19.61 -24.10 -1.26
C ASP A 85 18.89 -24.27 -2.62
N GLU A 86 19.21 -23.44 -3.61
CA GLU A 86 18.70 -23.55 -4.98
C GLU A 86 19.74 -23.04 -5.97
N ASP A 87 19.89 -23.69 -7.12
CA ASP A 87 20.71 -23.19 -8.22
C ASP A 87 19.79 -22.67 -9.33
N LEU A 88 19.78 -21.35 -9.54
CA LEU A 88 18.96 -20.72 -10.59
C LEU A 88 19.40 -21.08 -12.02
N SER A 89 20.59 -21.66 -12.21
CA SER A 89 21.06 -22.17 -13.49
C SER A 89 20.59 -23.60 -13.79
N ARG A 90 19.99 -24.27 -12.79
CA ARG A 90 19.45 -25.63 -12.93
C ARG A 90 18.40 -25.67 -14.03
N GLN A 91 18.62 -26.54 -15.01
CA GLN A 91 17.62 -26.81 -16.03
C GLN A 91 16.51 -27.72 -15.46
N VAL A 92 15.26 -27.31 -15.65
CA VAL A 92 14.08 -28.10 -15.28
C VAL A 92 13.41 -28.57 -16.57
N PRO A 93 13.45 -29.88 -16.89
CA PRO A 93 12.74 -30.40 -18.05
C PRO A 93 11.23 -30.26 -17.83
N ILE A 94 10.51 -29.82 -18.88
CA ILE A 94 9.05 -29.73 -18.89
C ILE A 94 8.56 -30.77 -19.89
N SER A 95 7.83 -31.77 -19.40
CA SER A 95 7.23 -32.87 -20.17
C SER A 95 5.72 -32.72 -20.30
#